data_AF-G9ZPH9-F1
#
_entry.id   AF-G9ZPH9-F1
#
_cell.length_a   1.000
_cell.length_b   1.000
_cell.length_c   1.000
_cell.angle_alpha   90.00
_cell.angle_beta   90.00
_cell.angle_gamma   90.00
#
_symmetry.space_group_name_H-M   'P 1'
#
loop_
_entity.id
_entity.type
_entity.pdbx_description
1 polymer ?
#
loop_
_entity_poly.entity_id
_entity_poly.type
_entity_poly.pdbx_seq_one_letter_code
_entity_poly.pdbx_strand_id
1 'polypeptide(L)'
;MANETSEQWRQSLKSKEAFQDFVRKYFNNHREMKGHYDDSIYFEDYDIHLDSKDGLVVTLTTGSYTGQGMPIKDTEHVSVEDFRQLLLNKRFAKADVSLPDAFHMAADLVA
;
A
#
# COMPACT_ATOMS: atom_id res chain seq x y z
N MET A 1 -7.00 -16.23 -10.36
CA MET A 1 -7.27 -15.46 -9.12
C MET A 1 -6.12 -14.53 -8.75
N ALA A 2 -4.99 -14.98 -8.18
CA ALA A 2 -3.90 -14.07 -7.77
C ALA A 2 -3.18 -13.34 -8.93
N ASN A 3 -3.01 -14.01 -10.08
CA ASN A 3 -2.34 -13.43 -11.25
C ASN A 3 -3.17 -12.33 -11.94
N GLU A 4 -4.50 -12.47 -11.94
CA GLU A 4 -5.41 -11.53 -12.59
C GLU A 4 -5.46 -10.19 -11.84
N THR A 5 -5.43 -10.22 -10.51
CA THR A 5 -5.42 -9.00 -9.67
C THR A 5 -4.11 -8.23 -9.81
N SER A 6 -2.98 -8.92 -9.95
CA SER A 6 -1.66 -8.30 -10.14
C SER A 6 -1.54 -7.58 -11.48
N GLU A 7 -2.05 -8.16 -12.56
CA GLU A 7 -2.03 -7.51 -13.87
C GLU A 7 -3.04 -6.35 -13.94
N GLN A 8 -4.25 -6.53 -13.39
CA GLN A 8 -5.24 -5.45 -13.25
C GLN A 8 -4.70 -4.27 -12.45
N TRP A 9 -3.96 -4.54 -11.37
CA TRP A 9 -3.28 -3.51 -10.59
C TRP A 9 -2.27 -2.73 -11.44
N ARG A 10 -1.33 -3.43 -12.09
CA ARG A 10 -0.29 -2.79 -12.91
C ARG A 10 -0.88 -1.95 -14.04
N GLN A 11 -1.97 -2.41 -14.65
CA GLN A 11 -2.69 -1.65 -15.67
C GLN A 11 -3.40 -0.43 -15.07
N SER A 12 -3.98 -0.57 -13.88
CA SER A 12 -4.68 0.52 -13.22
C SER A 12 -3.78 1.71 -12.89
N LEU A 13 -2.50 1.48 -12.56
CA LEU A 13 -1.52 2.54 -12.28
C LEU A 13 -1.31 3.52 -13.44
N LYS A 14 -1.62 3.11 -14.68
CA LYS A 14 -1.37 3.91 -15.89
C LYS A 14 -2.27 5.13 -16.03
N SER A 15 -3.41 5.19 -15.35
CA SER A 15 -4.25 6.37 -15.33
C SER A 15 -4.89 6.60 -13.96
N LYS A 16 -5.24 7.85 -13.69
CA LYS A 16 -5.94 8.24 -12.46
C LYS A 16 -7.29 7.53 -12.34
N GLU A 17 -8.07 7.54 -13.43
CA GLU A 17 -9.41 6.97 -13.45
C GLU A 17 -9.38 5.44 -13.28
N ALA A 18 -8.47 4.75 -13.97
CA ALA A 18 -8.37 3.29 -13.89
C ALA A 18 -7.93 2.84 -12.49
N PHE A 19 -7.02 3.58 -11.86
CA PHE A 19 -6.60 3.30 -10.49
C PHE A 19 -7.72 3.57 -9.48
N GLN A 20 -8.46 4.67 -9.64
CA GLN A 20 -9.59 4.99 -8.78
C GLN A 20 -10.70 3.93 -8.88
N ASP A 21 -11.03 3.48 -10.08
CA ASP A 21 -12.01 2.42 -10.30
C ASP A 21 -11.52 1.07 -9.75
N PHE A 22 -10.22 0.77 -9.90
CA PHE A 22 -9.62 -0.42 -9.31
C PHE A 22 -9.76 -0.41 -7.79
N VAL A 23 -9.36 0.69 -7.14
CA VAL A 23 -9.41 0.85 -5.68
C VAL A 23 -10.84 0.72 -5.17
N ARG A 24 -11.81 1.42 -5.78
CA ARG A 24 -13.23 1.31 -5.41
C ARG A 24 -13.76 -0.11 -5.59
N LYS A 25 -13.45 -0.76 -6.73
CA LYS A 25 -13.91 -2.14 -6.99
C LYS A 25 -13.30 -3.13 -6.00
N TYR A 26 -12.04 -2.94 -5.61
CA TYR A 26 -11.40 -3.75 -4.59
C TYR A 26 -12.12 -3.59 -3.25
N PHE A 27 -12.31 -2.35 -2.79
CA PHE A 27 -12.91 -2.05 -1.49
C PHE A 27 -14.43 -2.30 -1.41
N ASN A 28 -15.12 -2.40 -2.56
CA ASN A 28 -16.50 -2.90 -2.59
C ASN A 28 -16.61 -4.38 -2.17
N ASN A 29 -15.56 -5.16 -2.40
CA ASN A 29 -15.54 -6.60 -2.10
C ASN A 29 -14.68 -6.94 -0.88
N HIS A 30 -13.81 -6.03 -0.46
CA HIS A 30 -12.86 -6.20 0.65
C HIS A 30 -12.93 -4.99 1.56
N ARG A 31 -13.06 -5.18 2.88
CA ARG A 31 -13.15 -4.04 3.81
C ARG A 31 -11.82 -3.30 3.98
N GLU A 32 -10.73 -4.01 3.81
CA GLU A 32 -9.37 -3.55 4.07
C GLU A 32 -8.39 -4.21 3.09
N MET A 33 -7.25 -3.57 2.89
CA MET A 33 -6.09 -4.10 2.19
C MET A 33 -4.94 -4.12 3.18
N LYS A 34 -4.38 -5.31 3.44
CA LYS A 34 -3.30 -5.49 4.41
C LYS A 34 -1.99 -5.86 3.73
N GLY A 35 -0.90 -5.30 4.22
CA GLY A 35 0.48 -5.63 3.86
C GLY A 35 1.29 -5.92 5.11
N HIS A 36 2.27 -6.79 5.00
CA HIS A 36 3.18 -7.10 6.10
C HIS A 36 4.58 -7.27 5.56
N TYR A 37 5.54 -6.77 6.32
CA TYR A 37 6.94 -7.05 6.14
C TYR A 37 7.64 -7.22 7.44
N ASP A 38 8.66 -8.03 7.32
CA ASP A 38 9.39 -8.57 8.43
C ASP A 38 10.78 -8.88 7.92
N ASP A 39 11.75 -8.41 8.68
CA ASP A 39 13.09 -8.94 8.64
C ASP A 39 13.52 -9.35 10.05
N SER A 40 14.76 -9.81 10.20
CA SER A 40 15.28 -10.26 11.50
C SER A 40 15.36 -9.17 12.59
N ILE A 41 15.12 -7.91 12.25
CA ILE A 41 15.38 -6.72 13.08
C ILE A 41 14.09 -5.95 13.38
N TYR A 42 13.15 -5.87 12.43
CA TYR A 42 11.89 -5.13 12.58
C TYR A 42 10.78 -5.65 11.66
N PHE A 43 9.56 -5.17 11.91
CA PHE A 43 8.40 -5.44 11.08
C PHE A 43 7.59 -4.17 10.81
N GLU A 44 6.80 -4.22 9.74
CA GLU A 44 5.85 -3.21 9.31
C GLU A 44 4.52 -3.86 8.91
N ASP A 45 3.44 -3.45 9.56
CA ASP A 45 2.08 -3.81 9.17
C ASP A 45 1.39 -2.61 8.52
N TYR A 46 0.85 -2.84 7.34
CA TYR A 46 0.07 -1.88 6.58
C TYR A 46 -1.40 -2.29 6.62
N ASP A 47 -2.28 -1.36 6.97
CA ASP A 47 -3.72 -1.53 6.90
C ASP A 47 -4.33 -0.33 6.19
N ILE A 48 -5.00 -0.59 5.07
CA ILE A 48 -5.57 0.43 4.21
C ILE A 48 -7.05 0.17 4.04
N HIS A 49 -7.85 1.21 4.23
CA HIS A 49 -9.28 1.15 3.95
C HIS A 49 -9.76 2.41 3.23
N LEU A 50 -10.85 2.26 2.49
CA LEU A 50 -11.51 3.39 1.83
C LEU A 50 -12.34 4.16 2.87
N ASP A 51 -12.16 5.48 2.91
CA ASP A 51 -12.99 6.38 3.71
C ASP A 51 -14.32 6.71 3.02
N SER A 52 -15.22 7.38 3.74
CA SER A 52 -16.55 7.75 3.23
C SER A 52 -16.55 8.81 2.13
N LYS A 53 -15.41 9.42 1.83
CA LYS A 53 -15.19 10.45 0.80
C LYS A 53 -14.35 9.94 -0.38
N ASP A 54 -14.22 8.62 -0.53
CA ASP A 54 -13.34 7.98 -1.53
C ASP A 54 -11.84 8.33 -1.35
N GLY A 55 -11.43 8.74 -0.16
CA GLY A 55 -10.04 8.81 0.27
C GLY A 55 -9.56 7.47 0.82
N LEU A 56 -8.26 7.31 0.97
CA LEU A 56 -7.65 6.14 1.61
C LEU A 56 -7.13 6.53 2.98
N VAL A 57 -7.50 5.75 3.99
CA VAL A 57 -6.86 5.79 5.30
C VAL A 57 -5.79 4.72 5.29
N VAL A 58 -4.55 5.13 5.48
CA VAL A 58 -3.38 4.25 5.52
C VAL A 58 -2.88 4.23 6.96
N THR A 59 -2.86 3.06 7.55
CA THR A 59 -2.33 2.81 8.88
C THR A 59 -1.04 2.03 8.75
N LEU A 60 0.06 2.55 9.30
CA LEU A 60 1.33 1.85 9.41
C LEU A 60 1.60 1.52 10.88
N THR A 61 1.90 0.26 11.18
CA THR A 61 2.38 -0.17 12.49
C THR A 61 3.80 -0.70 12.34
N THR A 62 4.77 -0.04 12.96
CA THR A 62 6.19 -0.43 12.92
C THR A 62 6.62 -0.93 14.27
N GLY A 63 7.23 -2.11 14.34
CA GLY A 63 7.80 -2.64 15.58
C GLY A 63 9.21 -3.18 15.37
N SER A 64 10.03 -3.15 16.42
CA SER A 64 11.41 -3.66 16.38
C SER A 64 11.55 -4.91 17.25
N TYR A 65 12.27 -5.90 16.74
CA TYR A 65 12.62 -7.12 17.48
C TYR A 65 13.88 -6.96 18.33
N THR A 66 14.66 -5.91 18.09
CA THR A 66 15.95 -5.67 18.78
C THR A 66 15.88 -4.58 19.85
N GLY A 67 14.77 -3.83 19.91
CA GLY A 67 14.51 -2.80 20.93
C GLY A 67 13.42 -3.19 21.94
N GLN A 68 13.41 -2.56 23.12
CA GLN A 68 12.35 -2.71 24.14
C GLN A 68 11.15 -1.75 23.93
N GLY A 69 10.90 -1.31 22.70
CA GLY A 69 9.82 -0.35 22.39
C GLY A 69 8.51 -1.07 22.02
N MET A 70 7.37 -0.48 22.40
CA MET A 70 6.08 -0.90 21.83
C MET A 70 6.03 -0.51 20.35
N PRO A 71 5.33 -1.29 19.49
CA PRO A 71 5.11 -0.90 18.11
C PRO A 71 4.46 0.48 18.02
N ILE A 72 4.97 1.31 17.12
CA ILE A 72 4.46 2.65 16.85
C ILE A 72 3.41 2.52 15.75
N LYS A 73 2.28 3.21 15.93
CA LYS A 73 1.19 3.22 14.97
C LYS A 73 0.99 4.64 14.45
N ASP A 74 1.04 4.81 13.15
CA ASP A 74 0.73 6.04 12.44
C ASP A 74 -0.48 5.84 11.52
N THR A 75 -1.25 6.90 11.28
CA THR A 75 -2.45 6.85 10.46
C THR A 75 -2.61 8.13 9.68
N GLU A 76 -2.60 8.00 8.36
CA GLU A 76 -2.70 9.12 7.42
C GLU A 76 -3.92 8.98 6.52
N HIS A 77 -4.44 10.14 6.09
CA HIS A 77 -5.49 10.21 5.08
C HIS A 77 -4.87 10.73 3.78
N VAL A 78 -4.95 9.94 2.72
CA VAL A 78 -4.40 10.28 1.41
C VAL A 78 -5.48 10.15 0.35
N SER A 79 -5.41 10.98 -0.70
CA SER A 79 -6.30 10.77 -1.84
C SER A 79 -5.86 9.55 -2.64
N VAL A 80 -6.79 8.93 -3.37
CA VAL A 80 -6.47 7.78 -4.24
C VAL A 80 -5.46 8.16 -5.33
N GLU A 81 -5.48 9.41 -5.81
CA GLU A 81 -4.50 9.89 -6.77
C GLU A 81 -3.13 10.13 -6.14
N ASP A 82 -3.08 10.72 -4.94
CA ASP A 82 -1.81 10.88 -4.22
C ASP A 82 -1.20 9.51 -3.94
N PHE A 83 -2.02 8.54 -3.56
CA PHE A 83 -1.58 7.16 -3.40
C PHE A 83 -1.06 6.55 -4.71
N ARG A 84 -1.73 6.79 -5.85
CA ARG A 84 -1.24 6.38 -7.18
C ARG A 84 0.11 7.03 -7.52
N GLN A 85 0.26 8.31 -7.23
CA GLN A 85 1.49 9.08 -7.48
C GLN A 85 2.62 8.63 -6.57
N LEU A 86 2.35 8.33 -5.31
CA LEU A 86 3.32 7.75 -4.38
C LEU A 86 3.84 6.42 -4.91
N LEU A 87 2.96 5.61 -5.48
CA LEU A 87 3.37 4.40 -6.19
C LEU A 87 4.24 4.78 -7.40
N LEU A 88 3.71 5.54 -8.36
CA LEU A 88 4.43 5.83 -9.62
C LEU A 88 5.78 6.55 -9.47
N ASN A 89 5.89 7.50 -8.54
CA ASN A 89 7.09 8.33 -8.36
C ASN A 89 8.21 7.59 -7.62
N LYS A 90 7.98 6.37 -7.13
CA LYS A 90 8.93 5.56 -6.39
C LYS A 90 8.87 4.07 -6.83
N ARG A 91 9.70 3.69 -7.82
CA ARG A 91 10.21 2.30 -8.05
C ARG A 91 9.36 1.17 -8.71
N PHE A 92 8.24 1.40 -9.44
CA PHE A 92 7.52 0.27 -10.12
C PHE A 92 7.96 -0.12 -11.55
N ALA A 93 8.99 0.51 -12.11
CA ALA A 93 9.40 0.27 -13.50
C ALA A 93 10.24 -1.00 -13.74
N LYS A 94 10.52 -1.84 -12.73
CA LYS A 94 11.11 -3.18 -12.91
C LYS A 94 10.01 -4.23 -12.85
N ALA A 95 9.97 -5.11 -13.85
CA ALA A 95 8.84 -5.95 -14.21
C ALA A 95 8.43 -7.05 -13.20
N ASP A 96 9.02 -7.10 -12.02
CA ASP A 96 9.01 -8.30 -11.15
C ASP A 96 8.43 -8.03 -9.76
N VAL A 97 7.81 -6.85 -9.57
CA VAL A 97 7.43 -6.31 -8.26
C VAL A 97 5.93 -6.48 -7.99
N SER A 98 5.58 -7.01 -6.82
CA SER A 98 4.20 -7.23 -6.36
C SER A 98 3.65 -6.06 -5.52
N LEU A 99 2.35 -6.08 -5.19
CA LEU A 99 1.68 -5.04 -4.40
C LEU A 99 2.35 -4.80 -3.03
N PRO A 100 2.72 -5.83 -2.25
CA PRO A 100 3.43 -5.64 -0.98
C PRO A 100 4.84 -5.08 -1.17
N ASP A 101 5.56 -5.48 -2.24
CA ASP A 101 6.85 -4.87 -2.58
C ASP A 101 6.71 -3.38 -2.93
N ALA A 102 5.53 -2.97 -3.39
CA ALA A 102 5.20 -1.59 -3.66
C ALA A 102 5.04 -0.72 -2.43
N PHE A 103 4.50 -1.31 -1.38
CA PHE A 103 4.41 -0.67 -0.08
C PHE A 103 5.78 -0.67 0.62
N HIS A 104 6.59 -1.73 0.52
CA HIS A 104 7.98 -1.68 1.00
C HIS A 104 8.81 -0.60 0.36
N MET A 105 8.79 -0.50 -0.96
CA MET A 105 9.60 0.50 -1.65
C MET A 105 9.14 1.93 -1.38
N ALA A 106 7.86 2.14 -1.06
CA ALA A 106 7.37 3.44 -0.61
C ALA A 106 7.90 3.81 0.78
N ALA A 107 7.98 2.85 1.71
CA ALA A 107 8.57 3.03 3.04
C ALA A 107 10.10 3.20 3.02
N ASP A 108 10.83 2.41 2.22
CA ASP A 108 12.30 2.44 2.08
C ASP A 108 12.86 3.71 1.41
N LEU A 109 12.00 4.51 0.77
CA LEU A 109 12.37 5.77 0.11
C LEU A 109 12.06 7.01 0.95
N VAL A 110 11.51 6.86 2.16
CA VAL A 110 11.29 7.94 3.16
C VAL A 110 12.37 7.92 4.25
N ALA A 111 13.30 6.96 4.21
CA ALA A 111 14.57 7.00 4.96
C ALA A 111 15.62 7.91 4.29
#